data_AF-A0AAV8HHQ3-F1
#
_entry.id   AF-A0AAV8HHQ3-F1
#
_cell.length_a   1.000
_cell.length_b   1.000
_cell.length_c   1.000
_cell.angle_alpha   90.00
_cell.angle_beta   90.00
_cell.angle_gamma   90.00
#
_symmetry.space_group_name_H-M   'P 1'
#
loop_
_entity.id
_entity.type
_entity.pdbx_description
1 polymer ?
#
loop_
_entity_poly.entity_id
_entity_poly.type
_entity_poly.pdbx_seq_one_letter_code
_entity_poly.pdbx_strand_id
1 'polypeptide(L)'
;MRGMRKIMDDDGFRVSGPLHLATVNWDRPDHECAVMACLVQATYVLERDHKRSREPLAPAWWVSFGFELVDTFIVDKDTSIFGAIYRNTRYSNRNPQAPRFVIAFRGTILEAANGDTSHDLLADNSDLGSASQLKKVMQKIVYHISEFGAEGAFLAGHSLGSTMAMLVGANLATKGISLKTFLFNLPSCLTEEESSKRLISRFLQITPWVAGFAGAFGMFPLAAIAYLSTAVSLFTSSSLVAATGIATLTSLAALAGASVLKLKKRSRLGEMSLFAPYIFVNPEDPVCKNWIPYFCNQPRENGRSRLEFADFVESAVLKINSIPGQDMLKANSLKQWWQQGIKLLNLDEYGSH
;
A
#
# COMPACT_ATOMS: atom_id res chain seq x y z
N MET A 1 -24.86 -8.49 -24.24
CA MET A 1 -25.30 -9.60 -23.36
C MET A 1 -24.37 -10.82 -23.31
N ARG A 2 -23.64 -11.22 -24.38
CA ARG A 2 -22.65 -12.34 -24.31
C ARG A 2 -21.40 -12.01 -23.49
N GLY A 3 -20.92 -10.76 -23.54
CA GLY A 3 -19.76 -10.29 -22.75
C GLY A 3 -20.01 -10.24 -21.23
N MET A 4 -21.18 -9.76 -20.80
CA MET A 4 -21.58 -9.73 -19.38
C MET A 4 -21.65 -11.13 -18.76
N ARG A 5 -22.23 -12.12 -19.48
CA ARG A 5 -22.23 -13.52 -19.00
C ARG A 5 -20.82 -14.09 -18.85
N LYS A 6 -19.88 -13.71 -19.71
CA LYS A 6 -18.47 -14.16 -19.62
C LYS A 6 -17.70 -13.56 -18.45
N ILE A 7 -18.02 -12.34 -18.02
CA ILE A 7 -17.45 -11.72 -16.81
C ILE A 7 -18.06 -12.34 -15.54
N MET A 8 -19.32 -12.82 -15.60
CA MET A 8 -20.02 -13.44 -14.47
C MET A 8 -19.51 -14.86 -14.13
N ASP A 9 -19.02 -15.62 -15.12
CA ASP A 9 -18.47 -16.97 -14.90
C ASP A 9 -17.06 -16.98 -14.27
N ASP A 10 -16.35 -15.84 -14.23
CA ASP A 10 -14.93 -15.74 -13.82
C ASP A 10 -14.73 -15.27 -12.35
N ASP A 11 -15.81 -15.03 -11.60
CA ASP A 11 -15.74 -14.60 -10.18
C ASP A 11 -15.52 -15.78 -9.20
N GLY A 12 -15.81 -17.01 -9.63
CA GLY A 12 -15.72 -18.19 -8.78
C GLY A 12 -14.27 -18.65 -8.60
N PHE A 13 -13.81 -18.81 -7.36
CA PHE A 13 -12.45 -19.31 -7.08
C PHE A 13 -12.18 -20.67 -7.74
N ARG A 14 -13.18 -21.56 -7.81
CA ARG A 14 -13.05 -22.88 -8.46
C ARG A 14 -12.87 -22.81 -9.98
N VAL A 15 -13.25 -21.69 -10.60
CA VAL A 15 -13.15 -21.47 -12.04
C VAL A 15 -11.87 -20.70 -12.38
N SER A 16 -11.52 -19.73 -11.52
CA SER A 16 -10.57 -18.67 -11.89
C SER A 16 -9.40 -18.54 -10.94
N GLY A 17 -9.51 -19.11 -9.74
CA GLY A 17 -8.45 -19.15 -8.75
C GLY A 17 -7.36 -20.17 -9.09
N PRO A 18 -6.17 -20.03 -8.49
CA PRO A 18 -5.04 -20.91 -8.77
C PRO A 18 -5.17 -22.23 -8.01
N LEU A 19 -5.91 -23.20 -8.59
CA LEU A 19 -6.09 -24.53 -7.98
C LEU A 19 -4.77 -25.31 -7.79
N HIS A 20 -3.72 -24.94 -8.54
CA HIS A 20 -2.38 -25.51 -8.39
C HIS A 20 -1.65 -25.00 -7.12
N LEU A 21 -2.12 -23.92 -6.49
CA LEU A 21 -1.56 -23.37 -5.24
C LEU A 21 -2.30 -23.88 -3.99
N ALA A 22 -2.53 -25.19 -3.90
CA ALA A 22 -3.17 -25.80 -2.75
C ALA A 22 -2.34 -25.65 -1.45
N THR A 23 -1.02 -25.55 -1.56
CA THR A 23 -0.09 -25.25 -0.46
C THR A 23 0.75 -24.03 -0.82
N VAL A 24 0.74 -23.02 0.05
CA VAL A 24 1.50 -21.78 -0.15
C VAL A 24 2.88 -21.94 0.46
N ASN A 25 3.92 -21.74 -0.35
CA ASN A 25 5.29 -21.58 0.10
C ASN A 25 5.59 -20.08 0.18
N TRP A 26 5.65 -19.51 1.39
CA TRP A 26 5.88 -18.08 1.59
C TRP A 26 7.32 -17.63 1.32
N ASP A 27 8.27 -18.56 1.17
CA ASP A 27 9.64 -18.23 0.75
C ASP A 27 9.74 -18.00 -0.77
N ARG A 28 8.66 -18.29 -1.52
CA ARG A 28 8.60 -18.19 -2.97
C ARG A 28 7.89 -16.89 -3.41
N PRO A 29 8.59 -15.94 -4.05
CA PRO A 29 8.00 -14.67 -4.47
C PRO A 29 6.79 -14.82 -5.42
N ASP A 30 6.76 -15.86 -6.25
CA ASP A 30 5.64 -16.17 -7.14
C ASP A 30 4.39 -16.62 -6.38
N HIS A 31 4.56 -17.39 -5.30
CA HIS A 31 3.45 -17.77 -4.42
C HIS A 31 2.92 -16.56 -3.64
N GLU A 32 3.80 -15.72 -3.09
CA GLU A 32 3.40 -14.49 -2.39
C GLU A 32 2.60 -13.57 -3.32
N CYS A 33 3.15 -13.30 -4.52
CA CYS A 33 2.51 -12.52 -5.57
C CYS A 33 1.10 -13.05 -5.88
N ALA A 34 0.98 -14.36 -6.11
CA ALA A 34 -0.29 -15.00 -6.43
C ALA A 34 -1.32 -14.84 -5.30
N VAL A 35 -0.93 -15.05 -4.03
CA VAL A 35 -1.85 -14.90 -2.89
C VAL A 35 -2.26 -13.45 -2.70
N MET A 36 -1.33 -12.48 -2.81
CA MET A 36 -1.67 -11.06 -2.71
C MET A 36 -2.63 -10.62 -3.82
N ALA A 37 -2.39 -11.05 -5.06
CA ALA A 37 -3.29 -10.81 -6.18
C ALA A 37 -4.67 -11.45 -5.95
N CYS A 38 -4.74 -12.67 -5.40
CA CYS A 38 -6.00 -13.33 -5.06
C CYS A 38 -6.77 -12.59 -3.95
N LEU A 39 -6.10 -12.03 -2.95
CA LEU A 39 -6.77 -11.24 -1.90
C LEU A 39 -7.29 -9.90 -2.43
N VAL A 40 -6.59 -9.27 -3.38
CA VAL A 40 -7.13 -8.08 -4.08
C VAL A 40 -8.32 -8.47 -4.96
N GLN A 41 -8.26 -9.61 -5.66
CA GLN A 41 -9.38 -10.14 -6.43
C GLN A 41 -10.58 -10.46 -5.52
N ALA A 42 -10.34 -10.98 -4.32
CA ALA A 42 -11.38 -11.23 -3.35
C ALA A 42 -12.14 -9.93 -2.99
N THR A 43 -11.44 -8.80 -2.88
CA THR A 43 -12.07 -7.48 -2.66
C THR A 43 -12.94 -7.05 -3.84
N TYR A 44 -12.55 -7.35 -5.08
CA TYR A 44 -13.42 -7.12 -6.26
C TYR A 44 -14.68 -7.99 -6.22
N VAL A 45 -14.55 -9.27 -5.90
CA VAL A 45 -15.69 -10.20 -5.82
C VAL A 45 -16.59 -9.83 -4.65
N LEU A 46 -16.03 -9.41 -3.51
CA LEU A 46 -16.78 -8.96 -2.33
C LEU A 46 -17.70 -7.77 -2.65
N GLU A 47 -17.20 -6.79 -3.40
CA GLU A 47 -18.02 -5.66 -3.85
C GLU A 47 -19.13 -6.09 -4.84
N ARG A 48 -18.84 -7.06 -5.72
CA ARG A 48 -19.87 -7.61 -6.64
C ARG A 48 -20.92 -8.43 -5.90
N ASP A 49 -20.52 -9.21 -4.90
CA ASP A 49 -21.42 -9.94 -3.99
C ASP A 49 -22.34 -8.93 -3.29
N HIS A 50 -21.77 -7.86 -2.74
CA HIS A 50 -22.50 -6.79 -2.05
C HIS A 50 -23.54 -6.10 -2.96
N LYS A 51 -23.15 -5.73 -4.19
CA LYS A 51 -24.05 -5.03 -5.13
C LYS A 51 -25.15 -5.90 -5.73
N ARG A 52 -24.91 -7.21 -5.92
CA ARG A 52 -25.80 -8.07 -6.71
C ARG A 52 -26.75 -8.94 -5.90
N SER A 53 -26.69 -8.89 -4.56
CA SER A 53 -27.54 -9.73 -3.68
C SER A 53 -27.57 -11.20 -4.13
N ARG A 54 -26.39 -11.75 -4.42
CA ARG A 54 -26.21 -13.14 -4.88
C ARG A 54 -25.55 -13.99 -3.81
N GLU A 55 -25.50 -15.31 -4.01
CA GLU A 55 -24.69 -16.19 -3.15
C GLU A 55 -23.23 -15.70 -3.10
N PRO A 56 -22.63 -15.66 -1.90
CA PRO A 56 -21.32 -15.07 -1.72
C PRO A 56 -20.22 -15.96 -2.32
N LEU A 57 -19.53 -15.44 -3.35
CA LEU A 57 -18.40 -16.13 -4.00
C LEU A 57 -17.05 -15.66 -3.45
N ALA A 58 -17.01 -14.45 -2.86
CA ALA A 58 -15.79 -13.87 -2.33
C ALA A 58 -15.11 -14.74 -1.26
N PRO A 59 -15.83 -15.42 -0.32
CA PRO A 59 -15.18 -16.18 0.74
C PRO A 59 -14.21 -17.26 0.30
N ALA A 60 -14.49 -17.91 -0.83
CA ALA A 60 -13.61 -18.95 -1.35
C ALA A 60 -12.21 -18.41 -1.70
N TRP A 61 -12.08 -17.13 -2.02
CA TRP A 61 -10.79 -16.52 -2.40
C TRP A 61 -9.83 -16.36 -1.23
N TRP A 62 -10.30 -16.05 -0.02
CA TRP A 62 -9.43 -15.92 1.15
C TRP A 62 -9.33 -17.21 1.98
N VAL A 63 -10.42 -17.97 2.11
CA VAL A 63 -10.44 -19.23 2.87
C VAL A 63 -9.47 -20.25 2.27
N SER A 64 -9.36 -20.32 0.94
CA SER A 64 -8.45 -21.25 0.26
C SER A 64 -6.97 -21.05 0.64
N PHE A 65 -6.59 -19.83 1.03
CA PHE A 65 -5.23 -19.52 1.47
C PHE A 65 -5.09 -19.43 2.99
N GLY A 66 -6.13 -19.77 3.76
CA GLY A 66 -6.09 -19.71 5.23
C GLY A 66 -6.23 -18.30 5.80
N PHE A 67 -7.04 -17.47 5.16
CA PHE A 67 -7.39 -16.14 5.66
C PHE A 67 -8.85 -16.06 6.08
N GLU A 68 -9.20 -15.02 6.83
CA GLU A 68 -10.55 -14.60 7.14
C GLU A 68 -10.71 -13.09 6.90
N LEU A 69 -11.90 -12.64 6.53
CA LEU A 69 -12.22 -11.22 6.42
C LEU A 69 -12.44 -10.62 7.81
N VAL A 70 -11.66 -9.60 8.16
CA VAL A 70 -11.79 -8.87 9.44
C VAL A 70 -12.63 -7.63 9.26
N ASP A 71 -12.37 -6.86 8.20
CA ASP A 71 -12.95 -5.54 8.05
C ASP A 71 -12.94 -5.05 6.59
N THR A 72 -13.76 -4.04 6.27
CA THR A 72 -13.90 -3.49 4.91
C THR A 72 -13.75 -1.97 4.88
N PHE A 73 -13.22 -1.43 3.78
CA PHE A 73 -13.20 0.02 3.54
C PHE A 73 -14.33 0.36 2.58
N ILE A 74 -15.22 1.26 3.02
CA ILE A 74 -16.45 1.64 2.32
C ILE A 74 -16.42 3.14 2.02
N VAL A 75 -16.89 3.54 0.85
CA VAL A 75 -17.12 4.96 0.51
C VAL A 75 -18.47 5.41 1.07
N ASP A 76 -18.49 6.56 1.78
CA ASP A 76 -19.65 7.01 2.56
C ASP A 76 -20.95 7.19 1.74
N LYS A 77 -20.87 7.55 0.45
CA LYS A 77 -22.06 7.95 -0.33
C LYS A 77 -22.75 6.80 -1.06
N ASP A 78 -22.00 5.85 -1.61
CA ASP A 78 -22.52 4.77 -2.46
C ASP A 78 -22.38 3.40 -1.79
N THR A 79 -21.89 3.35 -0.55
CA THR A 79 -21.61 2.13 0.22
C THR A 79 -20.66 1.16 -0.51
N SER A 80 -19.90 1.66 -1.48
CA SER A 80 -19.02 0.81 -2.28
C SER A 80 -17.80 0.37 -1.47
N ILE A 81 -17.59 -0.95 -1.42
CA ILE A 81 -16.42 -1.56 -0.81
C ILE A 81 -15.25 -1.39 -1.78
N PHE A 82 -14.20 -0.69 -1.38
CA PHE A 82 -12.99 -0.49 -2.19
C PHE A 82 -11.73 -1.12 -1.58
N GLY A 83 -11.83 -1.61 -0.35
CA GLY A 83 -10.74 -2.30 0.32
C GLY A 83 -11.24 -3.30 1.34
N ALA A 84 -10.36 -4.21 1.76
CA ALA A 84 -10.61 -5.18 2.81
C ALA A 84 -9.35 -5.46 3.63
N ILE A 85 -9.54 -5.93 4.86
CA ILE A 85 -8.50 -6.42 5.76
C ILE A 85 -8.73 -7.91 5.97
N TYR A 86 -7.72 -8.71 5.65
CA TYR A 86 -7.74 -10.15 5.79
C TYR A 86 -6.73 -10.61 6.84
N ARG A 87 -7.14 -11.42 7.80
CA ARG A 87 -6.25 -11.99 8.82
C ARG A 87 -5.88 -13.41 8.44
N ASN A 88 -4.61 -13.76 8.60
CA ASN A 88 -4.12 -15.11 8.38
C ASN A 88 -4.43 -15.98 9.61
N THR A 89 -5.33 -16.94 9.45
CA THR A 89 -5.75 -17.85 10.53
C THR A 89 -4.73 -18.94 10.81
N ARG A 90 -3.76 -19.12 9.90
CA ARG A 90 -2.66 -20.09 10.00
C ARG A 90 -1.34 -19.45 10.40
N TYR A 91 -1.33 -18.17 10.77
CA TYR A 91 -0.13 -17.46 11.17
C TYR A 91 0.53 -18.15 12.38
N SER A 92 1.83 -18.40 12.28
CA SER A 92 2.62 -18.95 13.39
C SER A 92 4.05 -18.42 13.31
N ASN A 93 4.70 -18.29 14.45
CA ASN A 93 6.10 -17.85 14.53
C ASN A 93 7.10 -18.82 13.85
N ARG A 94 6.63 -19.97 13.35
CA ARG A 94 7.43 -20.94 12.58
C ARG A 94 7.54 -20.57 11.10
N ASN A 95 6.67 -19.70 10.59
CA ASN A 95 6.73 -19.18 9.22
C ASN A 95 6.67 -17.65 9.23
N PRO A 96 7.79 -16.98 9.55
CA PRO A 96 7.83 -15.52 9.66
C PRO A 96 7.60 -14.79 8.33
N GLN A 97 7.74 -15.48 7.18
CA GLN A 97 7.47 -14.90 5.86
C GLN A 97 5.96 -14.79 5.56
N ALA A 98 5.13 -15.61 6.20
CA ALA A 98 3.69 -15.53 6.04
C ALA A 98 3.15 -14.24 6.67
N PRO A 99 2.30 -13.46 5.98
CA PRO A 99 1.70 -12.28 6.57
C PRO A 99 0.75 -12.68 7.68
N ARG A 100 0.74 -11.88 8.74
CA ARG A 100 -0.22 -11.97 9.84
C ARG A 100 -1.57 -11.40 9.42
N PHE A 101 -1.57 -10.29 8.68
CA PHE A 101 -2.75 -9.77 8.00
C PHE A 101 -2.36 -8.97 6.75
N VAL A 102 -3.34 -8.79 5.88
CA VAL A 102 -3.18 -8.13 4.58
C VAL A 102 -4.26 -7.05 4.43
N ILE A 103 -3.84 -5.84 4.09
CA ILE A 103 -4.72 -4.76 3.67
C ILE A 103 -4.74 -4.75 2.14
N ALA A 104 -5.89 -4.98 1.52
CA ALA A 104 -6.02 -5.12 0.07
C ALA A 104 -6.99 -4.09 -0.51
N PHE A 105 -6.54 -3.34 -1.52
CA PHE A 105 -7.33 -2.32 -2.23
C PHE A 105 -7.61 -2.71 -3.68
N ARG A 106 -8.87 -2.70 -4.09
CA ARG A 106 -9.25 -2.90 -5.50
C ARG A 106 -9.12 -1.60 -6.30
N GLY A 107 -8.98 -1.72 -7.62
CA GLY A 107 -9.16 -0.61 -8.54
C GLY A 107 -10.63 -0.35 -8.87
N THR A 108 -10.86 0.53 -9.84
CA THR A 108 -12.20 0.87 -10.35
C THR A 108 -12.87 -0.36 -10.97
N ILE A 109 -14.14 -0.57 -10.69
CA ILE A 109 -14.96 -1.57 -11.40
C ILE A 109 -15.54 -0.84 -12.61
N LEU A 110 -14.93 -1.01 -13.78
CA LEU A 110 -15.46 -0.48 -15.02
C LEU A 110 -16.70 -1.30 -15.40
N GLU A 111 -17.89 -0.77 -15.13
CA GLU A 111 -19.13 -1.32 -15.67
C GLU A 111 -19.31 -0.82 -17.10
N ALA A 112 -18.82 -1.59 -18.08
CA ALA A 112 -19.15 -1.48 -19.50
C ALA A 112 -19.36 -0.05 -20.04
N ALA A 113 -18.41 0.86 -19.79
CA ALA A 113 -18.33 2.13 -20.49
C ALA A 113 -17.41 1.96 -21.71
N ASN A 114 -17.88 2.44 -22.85
CA ASN A 114 -17.24 2.28 -24.14
C ASN A 114 -15.85 2.98 -24.16
N GLY A 115 -14.81 2.19 -24.42
CA GLY A 115 -13.77 2.60 -25.38
C GLY A 115 -12.70 3.61 -24.96
N ASP A 116 -12.70 4.18 -23.76
CA ASP A 116 -11.59 5.06 -23.32
C ASP A 116 -11.20 4.75 -21.86
N THR A 117 -10.10 4.01 -21.67
CA THR A 117 -9.77 3.36 -20.38
C THR A 117 -8.60 3.99 -19.62
N SER A 118 -7.99 5.05 -20.14
CA SER A 118 -6.90 5.76 -19.46
C SER A 118 -7.35 7.06 -18.78
N HIS A 119 -8.26 7.82 -19.40
CA HIS A 119 -8.69 9.12 -18.87
C HIS A 119 -9.69 9.03 -17.70
N ASP A 120 -10.44 7.93 -17.59
CA ASP A 120 -11.46 7.74 -16.54
C ASP A 120 -10.91 7.17 -15.22
N LEU A 121 -9.66 6.68 -15.19
CA LEU A 121 -9.06 6.07 -13.99
C LEU A 121 -8.93 7.05 -12.82
N LEU A 122 -8.80 8.36 -13.12
CA LEU A 122 -8.58 9.42 -12.14
C LEU A 122 -9.65 10.51 -12.16
N ALA A 123 -10.46 10.60 -13.22
CA ALA A 123 -11.40 11.71 -13.42
C ALA A 123 -12.66 11.61 -12.54
N ASP A 124 -13.12 10.40 -12.19
CA ASP A 124 -14.44 10.22 -11.57
C ASP A 124 -14.44 9.88 -10.06
N ASN A 125 -13.31 10.05 -9.37
CA ASN A 125 -13.16 9.69 -7.94
C ASN A 125 -13.06 10.91 -7.01
N SER A 126 -13.97 11.88 -7.17
CA SER A 126 -14.03 13.07 -6.32
C SER A 126 -14.13 12.75 -4.81
N ASP A 127 -14.67 11.58 -4.45
CA ASP A 127 -14.90 11.17 -3.04
C ASP A 127 -13.80 10.27 -2.45
N LEU A 128 -13.23 9.32 -3.21
CA LEU A 128 -12.11 8.49 -2.73
C LEU A 128 -10.87 9.34 -2.46
N GLY A 129 -10.72 10.45 -3.20
CA GLY A 129 -9.69 11.46 -3.01
C GLY A 129 -10.02 12.56 -1.98
N SER A 130 -11.17 12.48 -1.29
CA SER A 130 -11.53 13.46 -0.26
C SER A 130 -10.68 13.28 1.01
N ALA A 131 -10.24 14.38 1.61
CA ALA A 131 -9.37 14.32 2.78
C ALA A 131 -10.01 13.59 3.98
N SER A 132 -11.35 13.67 4.12
CA SER A 132 -12.12 12.95 5.14
C SER A 132 -12.08 11.44 4.93
N GLN A 133 -12.26 10.97 3.69
CA GLN A 133 -12.21 9.55 3.38
C GLN A 133 -10.82 8.96 3.63
N LEU A 134 -9.78 9.66 3.15
CA LEU A 134 -8.39 9.25 3.38
C LEU A 134 -8.05 9.21 4.88
N LYS A 135 -8.59 10.14 5.67
CA LYS A 135 -8.44 10.14 7.13
C LYS A 135 -9.08 8.89 7.76
N LYS A 136 -10.31 8.54 7.38
CA LYS A 136 -11.00 7.33 7.87
C LYS A 136 -10.22 6.06 7.54
N VAL A 137 -9.72 5.96 6.30
CA VAL A 137 -8.85 4.85 5.86
C VAL A 137 -7.62 4.74 6.76
N MET A 138 -6.88 5.84 6.94
CA MET A 138 -5.67 5.83 7.76
C MET A 138 -5.95 5.51 9.24
N GLN A 139 -7.03 6.04 9.81
CA GLN A 139 -7.42 5.74 11.20
C GLN A 139 -7.69 4.24 11.39
N LYS A 140 -8.43 3.65 10.46
CA LYS A 140 -8.77 2.23 10.47
C LYS A 140 -7.53 1.34 10.32
N ILE A 141 -6.62 1.71 9.42
CA ILE A 141 -5.35 0.99 9.23
C ILE A 141 -4.48 1.05 10.49
N VAL A 142 -4.33 2.24 11.09
CA VAL A 142 -3.54 2.41 12.31
C VAL A 142 -4.15 1.61 13.48
N TYR A 143 -5.47 1.59 13.60
CA TYR A 143 -6.17 0.77 14.58
C TYR A 143 -5.80 -0.73 14.41
N HIS A 144 -5.94 -1.28 13.21
CA HIS A 144 -5.62 -2.70 12.96
C HIS A 144 -4.13 -3.01 13.09
N ILE A 145 -3.24 -2.10 12.72
CA ILE A 145 -1.79 -2.22 12.97
C ILE A 145 -1.50 -2.22 14.48
N SER A 146 -2.21 -1.41 15.28
CA SER A 146 -2.05 -1.39 16.73
C SER A 146 -2.60 -2.67 17.39
N GLU A 147 -3.68 -3.23 16.85
CA GLU A 147 -4.30 -4.46 17.36
C GLU A 147 -3.49 -5.71 17.00
N PHE A 148 -3.05 -5.83 15.75
CA PHE A 148 -2.38 -7.02 15.27
C PHE A 148 -0.85 -6.92 15.25
N GLY A 149 -0.26 -5.73 15.37
CA GLY A 149 1.17 -5.49 15.23
C GLY A 149 1.59 -5.20 13.79
N ALA A 150 2.56 -4.31 13.60
CA ALA A 150 3.06 -3.95 12.27
C ALA A 150 3.90 -5.05 11.61
N GLU A 151 4.55 -5.90 12.42
CA GLU A 151 5.35 -7.02 11.93
C GLU A 151 4.46 -8.07 11.27
N GLY A 152 4.78 -8.43 10.02
CA GLY A 152 3.95 -9.34 9.22
C GLY A 152 2.68 -8.70 8.65
N ALA A 153 2.51 -7.37 8.70
CA ALA A 153 1.43 -6.68 8.02
C ALA A 153 1.79 -6.38 6.56
N PHE A 154 1.00 -6.88 5.60
CA PHE A 154 1.23 -6.63 4.17
C PHE A 154 0.16 -5.69 3.60
N LEU A 155 0.54 -5.01 2.52
CA LEU A 155 -0.30 -4.09 1.79
C LEU A 155 -0.34 -4.50 0.32
N ALA A 156 -1.52 -4.53 -0.28
CA ALA A 156 -1.68 -4.92 -1.67
C ALA A 156 -2.71 -4.04 -2.39
N GLY A 157 -2.50 -3.78 -3.67
CA GLY A 157 -3.53 -3.12 -4.47
C GLY A 157 -3.34 -3.31 -5.96
N HIS A 158 -4.43 -3.13 -6.71
CA HIS A 158 -4.47 -3.25 -8.17
C HIS A 158 -4.97 -1.95 -8.83
N SER A 159 -4.33 -1.52 -9.93
CA SER A 159 -4.74 -0.33 -10.69
C SER A 159 -4.89 0.87 -9.73
N LEU A 160 -6.03 1.57 -9.69
CA LEU A 160 -6.26 2.66 -8.71
C LEU A 160 -6.05 2.23 -7.24
N GLY A 161 -6.37 0.99 -6.89
CA GLY A 161 -6.12 0.45 -5.55
C GLY A 161 -4.63 0.31 -5.22
N SER A 162 -3.79 0.09 -6.23
CA SER A 162 -2.33 0.10 -6.05
C SER A 162 -1.81 1.51 -5.75
N THR A 163 -2.42 2.56 -6.31
CA THR A 163 -2.12 3.94 -5.92
C THR A 163 -2.46 4.18 -4.46
N MET A 164 -3.61 3.69 -3.98
CA MET A 164 -3.99 3.79 -2.57
C MET A 164 -3.00 3.04 -1.66
N ALA A 165 -2.62 1.82 -2.04
CA ALA A 165 -1.60 1.04 -1.34
C ALA A 165 -0.25 1.80 -1.28
N MET A 166 0.22 2.35 -2.40
CA MET A 166 1.45 3.15 -2.42
C MET A 166 1.38 4.34 -1.45
N LEU A 167 0.28 5.09 -1.47
CA LEU A 167 0.09 6.26 -0.62
C LEU A 167 0.02 5.92 0.87
N VAL A 168 -0.71 4.87 1.22
CA VAL A 168 -0.78 4.34 2.59
C VAL A 168 0.61 3.89 3.04
N GLY A 169 1.30 3.08 2.24
CA GLY A 169 2.62 2.56 2.55
C GLY A 169 3.65 3.67 2.74
N ALA A 170 3.69 4.63 1.82
CA ALA A 170 4.53 5.82 1.91
C ALA A 170 4.24 6.64 3.18
N ASN A 171 2.95 6.85 3.52
CA ASN A 171 2.57 7.58 4.73
C ASN A 171 3.05 6.86 6.01
N LEU A 172 2.87 5.55 6.09
CA LEU A 172 3.36 4.74 7.22
C LEU A 172 4.88 4.74 7.29
N ALA A 173 5.57 4.67 6.15
CA ALA A 173 7.04 4.71 6.07
C ALA A 173 7.60 6.04 6.61
N THR A 174 6.95 7.18 6.34
CA THR A 174 7.35 8.48 6.93
C THR A 174 7.24 8.53 8.46
N LYS A 175 6.65 7.50 9.08
CA LYS A 175 6.47 7.32 10.52
C LYS A 175 7.29 6.16 11.08
N GLY A 176 8.19 5.59 10.29
CA GLY A 176 9.03 4.45 10.68
C GLY A 176 8.32 3.10 10.63
N ILE A 177 7.14 3.00 10.01
CA ILE A 177 6.41 1.74 9.81
C ILE A 177 6.52 1.35 8.34
N SER A 178 7.39 0.39 8.01
CA SER A 178 7.49 -0.15 6.66
C SER A 178 6.68 -1.44 6.55
N LEU A 179 5.75 -1.48 5.58
CA LEU A 179 4.96 -2.66 5.28
C LEU A 179 5.39 -3.25 3.95
N LYS A 180 5.46 -4.58 3.86
CA LYS A 180 5.70 -5.25 2.58
C LYS A 180 4.51 -4.94 1.65
N THR A 181 4.79 -4.29 0.53
CA THR A 181 3.75 -3.67 -0.31
C THR A 181 3.79 -4.22 -1.73
N PHE A 182 2.64 -4.65 -2.25
CA PHE A 182 2.47 -5.29 -3.56
C PHE A 182 1.55 -4.42 -4.44
N LEU A 183 2.12 -3.86 -5.51
CA LEU A 183 1.44 -2.90 -6.38
C LEU A 183 1.25 -3.51 -7.77
N PHE A 184 0.06 -4.07 -8.02
CA PHE A 184 -0.29 -4.68 -9.29
C PHE A 184 -0.75 -3.62 -10.28
N ASN A 185 -0.08 -3.52 -11.42
CA ASN A 185 -0.49 -2.67 -12.54
C ASN A 185 -0.65 -1.20 -12.11
N LEU A 186 0.32 -0.71 -11.33
CA LEU A 186 0.35 0.69 -10.88
C LEU A 186 0.31 1.62 -12.09
N PRO A 187 -0.63 2.59 -12.16
CA PRO A 187 -0.69 3.50 -13.30
C PRO A 187 0.59 4.32 -13.42
N SER A 188 1.24 4.28 -14.58
CA SER A 188 2.47 5.04 -14.81
C SER A 188 2.24 6.54 -15.02
N CYS A 189 1.01 6.96 -15.38
CA CYS A 189 0.68 8.38 -15.53
C CYS A 189 0.77 9.18 -14.21
N LEU A 190 0.92 8.51 -13.06
CA LEU A 190 1.05 9.15 -11.75
C LEU A 190 2.27 10.08 -11.64
N THR A 191 3.33 9.84 -12.43
CA THR A 191 4.54 10.67 -12.44
C THR A 191 4.42 11.93 -13.29
N GLU A 192 3.48 11.96 -14.24
CA GLU A 192 3.35 13.01 -15.24
C GLU A 192 2.12 13.90 -15.01
N GLU A 193 1.01 13.31 -14.56
CA GLU A 193 -0.29 13.97 -14.52
C GLU A 193 -0.49 14.86 -13.27
N GLU A 194 -0.93 16.10 -13.49
CA GLU A 194 -1.11 17.10 -12.42
C GLU A 194 -2.23 16.71 -11.43
N SER A 195 -3.26 15.98 -11.90
CA SER A 195 -4.34 15.41 -11.09
C SER A 195 -3.79 14.45 -10.02
N SER A 196 -2.86 13.59 -10.43
CA SER A 196 -2.17 12.62 -9.57
C SER A 196 -1.35 13.32 -8.50
N LYS A 197 -0.57 14.33 -8.89
CA LYS A 197 0.23 15.15 -7.94
C LYS A 197 -0.64 15.82 -6.88
N ARG A 198 -1.84 16.29 -7.23
CA ARG A 198 -2.80 16.87 -6.27
C ARG A 198 -3.28 15.84 -5.24
N LEU A 199 -3.64 14.64 -5.67
CA LEU A 199 -4.08 13.56 -4.79
C LEU A 199 -2.96 13.12 -3.85
N ILE A 200 -1.76 12.91 -4.39
CA ILE A 200 -0.54 12.61 -3.63
C ILE A 200 -0.29 13.69 -2.57
N SER A 201 -0.30 14.96 -2.97
CA SER A 201 -0.06 16.10 -2.07
C SER A 201 -1.08 16.15 -0.93
N ARG A 202 -2.37 15.94 -1.22
CA ARG A 202 -3.43 15.86 -0.20
C ARG A 202 -3.19 14.73 0.79
N PHE A 203 -2.85 13.53 0.30
CA PHE A 203 -2.62 12.37 1.16
C PHE A 203 -1.40 12.58 2.08
N LEU A 204 -0.31 13.13 1.53
CA LEU A 204 0.89 13.46 2.31
C LEU A 204 0.63 14.57 3.33
N GLN A 205 -0.28 15.52 3.08
CA GLN A 205 -0.63 16.59 4.03
C GLN A 205 -1.45 16.12 5.24
N ILE A 206 -2.11 14.95 5.17
CA ILE A 206 -2.87 14.37 6.30
C ILE A 206 -1.92 13.82 7.41
N THR A 207 -0.61 13.69 7.11
CA THR A 207 0.41 13.11 7.99
C THR A 207 0.54 13.70 9.42
N PRO A 208 0.41 15.01 9.69
CA PRO A 208 0.69 15.56 11.02
C PRO A 208 -0.28 15.10 12.10
N TRP A 209 -1.51 14.72 11.73
CA TRP A 209 -2.60 14.47 12.69
C TRP A 209 -2.63 13.06 13.26
N VAL A 210 -2.24 12.07 12.45
CA VAL A 210 -2.25 10.67 12.87
C VAL A 210 -1.08 10.35 13.82
N ALA A 211 -0.03 11.19 13.87
CA ALA A 211 1.07 11.07 14.83
C ALA A 211 0.61 11.27 16.29
N GLY A 212 -0.39 12.13 16.54
CA GLY A 212 -0.99 12.28 17.88
C GLY A 212 -1.75 11.03 18.33
N PHE A 213 -2.32 10.27 17.38
CA PHE A 213 -3.02 9.01 17.64
C PHE A 213 -2.04 7.87 17.98
N ALA A 214 -0.92 7.75 17.26
CA ALA A 214 0.13 6.76 17.58
C ALA A 214 0.71 6.98 18.99
N GLY A 215 0.80 8.23 19.45
CA GLY A 215 1.16 8.57 20.83
C GLY A 215 0.11 8.18 21.87
N ALA A 216 -1.17 8.18 21.52
CA ALA A 216 -2.26 7.74 22.40
C ALA A 216 -2.35 6.20 22.55
N PHE A 217 -1.86 5.45 21.55
CA PHE A 217 -1.83 3.98 21.55
C PHE A 217 -0.45 3.38 21.88
N GLY A 218 0.49 4.19 22.41
CA GLY A 218 1.78 3.71 22.91
C GLY A 218 2.75 3.21 21.82
N MET A 219 2.55 3.58 20.55
CA MET A 219 3.38 3.14 19.41
C MET A 219 4.70 3.91 19.27
N PHE A 220 5.32 4.35 20.36
CA PHE A 220 6.72 4.76 20.33
C PHE A 220 7.59 3.56 20.70
N PRO A 221 8.67 3.26 19.95
CA PRO A 221 9.64 2.28 20.42
C PRO A 221 10.10 2.71 21.82
N LEU A 222 10.13 1.77 22.77
CA LEU A 222 10.51 1.99 24.18
C LEU A 222 11.82 2.79 24.35
N ALA A 223 12.69 2.79 23.33
CA ALA A 223 13.90 3.62 23.27
C ALA A 223 13.63 5.14 23.33
N ALA A 224 12.50 5.63 22.82
CA ALA A 224 12.16 7.06 22.86
C ALA A 224 11.68 7.53 24.25
N ILE A 225 11.07 6.63 25.03
CA ILE A 225 10.64 6.91 26.42
C ILE A 225 11.87 7.03 27.33
N ALA A 226 12.92 6.23 27.09
CA ALA A 226 14.19 6.33 27.82
C ALA A 226 14.93 7.67 27.58
N TYR A 227 14.78 8.27 26.41
CA TYR A 227 15.40 9.55 26.07
C TYR A 227 14.71 10.75 26.76
N LEU A 228 13.39 10.65 26.99
CA LEU A 228 12.63 11.64 27.77
C LEU A 228 12.86 11.49 29.27
N SER A 229 13.01 10.26 29.77
CA SER A 229 13.31 10.01 31.18
C SER A 229 14.69 10.54 31.57
N THR A 230 15.73 10.31 30.76
CA THR A 230 17.09 10.80 31.04
C THR A 230 17.22 12.32 30.93
N ALA A 231 16.53 12.95 29.99
CA ALA A 231 16.51 14.41 29.84
C ALA A 231 15.82 15.12 31.01
N VAL A 232 14.80 14.49 31.62
CA VAL A 232 14.11 15.02 32.80
C VAL A 232 14.97 14.87 34.07
N SER A 233 15.71 13.76 34.22
CA SER A 233 16.60 13.54 35.37
C SER A 233 17.82 14.49 35.41
N LEU A 234 18.28 14.97 34.26
CA LEU A 234 19.36 15.97 34.17
C LEU A 234 18.90 17.37 34.60
N PHE A 235 17.60 17.66 34.54
CA PHE A 235 17.04 18.97 34.93
C PHE A 235 16.61 19.05 36.41
N THR A 236 16.43 17.92 37.09
CA THR A 236 16.05 17.89 38.51
C THR A 236 17.23 18.02 39.47
N SER A 237 18.46 18.14 38.98
CA SER A 237 19.68 18.08 39.82
C SER A 237 20.40 19.41 40.02
N SER A 238 19.87 20.52 39.50
CA SER A 238 20.53 21.84 39.62
C SER A 238 19.64 22.80 40.43
N SER A 239 20.12 23.17 41.62
CA SER A 239 19.48 24.08 42.58
C SER A 239 19.48 25.54 42.10
N LEU A 240 18.78 25.84 41.02
CA LEU A 240 18.57 27.20 40.52
C LEU A 240 17.14 27.35 39.97
N VAL A 241 16.17 27.15 40.85
CA VAL A 241 14.79 27.60 40.63
C VAL A 241 14.53 28.77 41.57
N ALA A 242 15.10 29.92 41.23
CA ALA A 242 14.71 31.19 41.81
C ALA A 242 14.81 32.29 40.76
N ALA A 243 13.63 32.76 40.34
CA ALA A 243 13.38 34.12 39.83
C ALA A 243 13.57 34.50 38.35
N THR A 244 13.82 33.60 37.40
CA THR A 244 13.71 33.93 35.95
C THR A 244 13.10 32.79 35.13
N GLY A 245 11.99 32.23 35.62
CA GLY A 245 11.24 31.20 34.91
C GLY A 245 10.23 31.80 33.94
N ILE A 246 10.39 31.53 32.64
CA ILE A 246 9.38 31.37 31.56
C ILE A 246 9.95 31.84 30.19
N ALA A 247 10.87 32.80 30.14
CA ALA A 247 11.29 33.38 28.86
C ALA A 247 12.44 32.66 28.13
N THR A 248 13.16 31.72 28.76
CA THR A 248 14.30 31.01 28.13
C THR A 248 13.96 29.63 27.58
N LEU A 249 12.83 29.02 28.00
CA LEU A 249 12.38 27.71 27.53
C LEU A 249 11.80 27.75 26.11
N THR A 250 11.20 28.86 25.69
CA THR A 250 10.67 29.03 24.32
C THR A 250 11.81 29.13 23.30
N SER A 251 12.90 29.85 23.62
CA SER A 251 14.06 29.95 22.72
C SER A 251 14.90 28.68 22.65
N LEU A 252 15.05 27.92 23.75
CA LEU A 252 15.75 26.63 23.70
C LEU A 252 14.89 25.54 23.04
N ALA A 253 13.57 25.53 23.22
CA ALA A 253 12.67 24.63 22.51
C ALA A 253 12.59 24.95 21.00
N ALA A 254 12.77 26.21 20.60
CA ALA A 254 12.86 26.60 19.19
C ALA A 254 14.20 26.20 18.55
N LEU A 255 15.34 26.38 19.25
CA LEU A 255 16.67 25.97 18.78
C LEU A 255 16.87 24.44 18.82
N ALA A 256 16.38 23.77 19.86
CA ALA A 256 16.27 22.32 19.91
C ALA A 256 15.27 21.83 18.87
N GLY A 257 14.14 22.52 18.67
CA GLY A 257 13.14 22.19 17.66
C GLY A 257 13.68 22.25 16.24
N ALA A 258 14.44 23.29 15.88
CA ALA A 258 15.08 23.43 14.56
C ALA A 258 16.20 22.40 14.34
N SER A 259 16.98 22.08 15.39
CA SER A 259 18.06 21.09 15.34
C SER A 259 17.52 19.65 15.34
N VAL A 260 16.48 19.38 16.12
CA VAL A 260 15.67 18.14 16.10
C VAL A 260 14.93 18.02 14.79
N LEU A 261 14.42 19.10 14.18
CA LEU A 261 13.83 19.06 12.84
C LEU A 261 14.88 18.73 11.78
N LYS A 262 16.10 19.28 11.87
CA LYS A 262 17.22 18.95 10.98
C LYS A 262 17.69 17.50 11.15
N LEU A 263 17.80 17.03 12.40
CA LEU A 263 18.15 15.65 12.73
C LEU A 263 17.03 14.67 12.36
N LYS A 264 15.76 15.02 12.56
CA LYS A 264 14.56 14.25 12.15
C LYS A 264 14.34 14.28 10.65
N LYS A 265 14.83 15.29 9.92
CA LYS A 265 14.86 15.34 8.45
C LYS A 265 15.96 14.42 7.90
N ARG A 266 17.13 14.40 8.54
CA ARG A 266 18.21 13.45 8.23
C ARG A 266 17.86 12.01 8.60
N SER A 267 17.12 11.78 9.69
CA SER A 267 16.62 10.45 10.08
C SER A 267 15.48 9.96 9.19
N ARG A 268 14.56 10.86 8.75
CA ARG A 268 13.51 10.51 7.77
C ARG A 268 14.08 9.97 6.47
N LEU A 269 15.16 10.54 5.96
CA LEU A 269 15.86 10.02 4.77
C LEU A 269 16.51 8.65 5.02
N GLY A 270 16.97 8.37 6.25
CA GLY A 270 17.50 7.06 6.64
C GLY A 270 16.42 5.99 6.88
N GLU A 271 15.26 6.35 7.42
CA GLU A 271 14.12 5.44 7.64
C GLU A 271 13.32 5.19 6.35
N MET A 272 13.31 6.13 5.41
CA MET A 272 12.78 5.91 4.06
C MET A 272 13.53 4.85 3.26
N SER A 273 14.78 4.53 3.63
CA SER A 273 15.54 3.44 3.01
C SER A 273 14.91 2.05 3.20
N LEU A 274 13.88 1.93 4.04
CA LEU A 274 13.20 0.66 4.33
C LEU A 274 11.87 0.49 3.58
N PHE A 275 11.33 1.52 2.92
CA PHE A 275 10.11 1.37 2.13
C PHE A 275 10.46 1.06 0.67
N ALA A 276 10.48 -0.23 0.35
CA ALA A 276 10.74 -0.73 -1.00
C ALA A 276 9.51 -1.52 -1.49
N PRO A 277 8.48 -0.85 -2.03
CA PRO A 277 7.31 -1.54 -2.55
C PRO A 277 7.66 -2.35 -3.81
N TYR A 278 6.99 -3.48 -4.02
CA TYR A 278 7.09 -4.25 -5.25
C TYR A 278 6.09 -3.72 -6.27
N ILE A 279 6.57 -3.23 -7.41
CA ILE A 279 5.73 -2.82 -8.55
C ILE A 279 5.71 -3.97 -9.55
N PHE A 280 4.53 -4.58 -9.71
CA PHE A 280 4.31 -5.68 -10.64
C PHE A 280 3.77 -5.12 -11.97
N VAL A 281 4.50 -5.38 -13.05
CA VAL A 281 4.24 -4.80 -14.38
C VAL A 281 4.15 -5.88 -15.43
N ASN A 282 3.18 -5.72 -16.33
CA ASN A 282 3.11 -6.47 -17.56
C ASN A 282 3.52 -5.56 -18.74
N PRO A 283 4.50 -5.94 -19.58
CA PRO A 283 4.90 -5.15 -20.75
C PRO A 283 3.75 -4.86 -21.74
N GLU A 284 2.75 -5.73 -21.78
CA GLU A 284 1.58 -5.63 -22.66
C GLU A 284 0.44 -4.77 -22.06
N ASP A 285 0.55 -4.33 -20.80
CA ASP A 285 -0.47 -3.49 -20.17
C ASP A 285 -0.15 -2.00 -20.37
N PRO A 286 -0.95 -1.25 -21.17
CA PRO A 286 -0.72 0.16 -21.41
C PRO A 286 -0.81 1.04 -20.16
N VAL A 287 -1.47 0.56 -19.09
CA VAL A 287 -1.59 1.32 -17.83
C VAL A 287 -0.27 1.39 -17.06
N CYS A 288 0.56 0.34 -17.15
CA CYS A 288 1.75 0.20 -16.30
C CYS A 288 3.05 -0.06 -17.07
N LYS A 289 3.01 -0.39 -18.37
CA LYS A 289 4.21 -0.72 -19.16
C LYS A 289 5.28 0.37 -19.17
N ASN A 290 4.90 1.65 -19.02
CA ASN A 290 5.86 2.76 -19.03
C ASN A 290 6.74 2.80 -17.76
N TRP A 291 6.47 1.98 -16.74
CA TRP A 291 7.42 1.79 -15.65
C TRP A 291 8.72 1.13 -16.12
N ILE A 292 8.69 0.23 -17.10
CA ILE A 292 9.91 -0.41 -17.62
C ILE A 292 10.90 0.64 -18.16
N PRO A 293 10.55 1.48 -19.15
CA PRO A 293 11.45 2.53 -19.62
C PRO A 293 11.73 3.60 -18.54
N TYR A 294 10.80 3.86 -17.61
CA TYR A 294 11.05 4.78 -16.49
C TYR A 294 12.24 4.31 -15.64
N PHE A 295 12.24 3.05 -15.20
CA PHE A 295 13.34 2.49 -14.40
C PHE A 295 14.63 2.29 -15.20
N CYS A 296 14.57 2.02 -16.51
CA CYS A 296 15.76 1.95 -17.37
C CYS A 296 16.47 3.31 -17.52
N ASN A 297 15.72 4.41 -17.54
CA ASN A 297 16.23 5.74 -17.91
C ASN A 297 16.54 6.64 -16.71
N GLN A 298 16.46 6.16 -15.47
CA GLN A 298 16.64 7.02 -14.31
C GLN A 298 18.12 7.44 -14.10
N PRO A 299 18.44 8.75 -14.13
CA PRO A 299 19.68 9.23 -13.56
C PRO A 299 19.59 9.15 -12.03
N ARG A 300 20.58 8.49 -11.40
CA ARG A 300 20.71 8.44 -9.93
C ARG A 300 21.15 9.81 -9.39
N GLU A 301 20.28 10.81 -9.39
CA GLU A 301 20.58 12.12 -8.80
C GLU A 301 20.01 12.27 -7.39
N ASN A 302 20.90 12.47 -6.43
CA ASN A 302 20.56 12.79 -5.05
C ASN A 302 20.38 14.30 -4.88
N GLY A 303 19.21 14.74 -4.42
CA GLY A 303 19.07 16.08 -3.83
C GLY A 303 17.75 16.78 -4.10
N ARG A 304 16.66 16.32 -3.47
CA ARG A 304 15.39 17.08 -3.42
C ARG A 304 15.03 17.46 -1.98
N SER A 305 14.48 18.66 -1.83
CA SER A 305 14.25 19.29 -0.52
C SER A 305 12.88 18.97 0.10
N ARG A 306 11.98 18.34 -0.68
CA ARG A 306 10.61 17.94 -0.34
C ARG A 306 10.34 16.51 -0.82
N LEU A 307 9.61 15.73 -0.02
CA LEU A 307 9.21 14.36 -0.37
C LEU A 307 8.11 14.36 -1.43
N GLU A 308 8.38 13.72 -2.56
CA GLU A 308 7.47 13.56 -3.69
C GLU A 308 7.19 12.08 -3.98
N PHE A 309 6.15 11.81 -4.78
CA PHE A 309 5.82 10.45 -5.18
C PHE A 309 6.97 9.75 -5.90
N ALA A 310 7.74 10.49 -6.71
CA ALA A 310 8.92 9.99 -7.37
C ALA A 310 9.93 9.38 -6.39
N ASP A 311 10.13 9.99 -5.22
CA ASP A 311 11.08 9.50 -4.21
C ASP A 311 10.69 8.11 -3.66
N PHE A 312 9.39 7.78 -3.62
CA PHE A 312 8.89 6.46 -3.21
C PHE A 312 8.91 5.43 -4.34
N VAL A 313 8.88 5.89 -5.59
CA VAL A 313 9.03 5.03 -6.77
C VAL A 313 10.50 4.64 -6.94
N GLU A 314 11.43 5.56 -6.68
CA GLU A 314 12.88 5.32 -6.78
C GLU A 314 13.36 4.18 -5.86
N SER A 315 12.70 3.95 -4.72
CA SER A 315 13.02 2.84 -3.82
C SER A 315 12.31 1.53 -4.16
N ALA A 316 11.43 1.53 -5.17
CA ALA A 316 10.60 0.38 -5.51
C ALA A 316 11.39 -0.72 -6.24
N VAL A 317 10.96 -1.96 -6.04
CA VAL A 317 11.49 -3.14 -6.74
C VAL A 317 10.54 -3.50 -7.87
N LEU A 318 11.01 -3.38 -9.11
CA LEU A 318 10.22 -3.75 -10.28
C LEU A 318 10.21 -5.27 -10.50
N LYS A 319 9.02 -5.84 -10.70
CA LYS A 319 8.79 -7.25 -11.04
C LYS A 319 8.02 -7.32 -12.36
N ILE A 320 8.64 -7.89 -13.37
CA ILE A 320 8.11 -7.93 -14.74
C ILE A 320 7.54 -9.32 -15.02
N ASN A 321 6.28 -9.37 -15.46
CA ASN A 321 5.66 -10.60 -15.95
C ASN A 321 6.21 -10.93 -17.34
N SER A 322 6.92 -12.05 -17.48
CA SER A 322 7.53 -12.44 -18.76
C SER A 322 6.64 -13.38 -19.60
N ILE A 323 5.36 -13.57 -19.26
CA ILE A 323 4.46 -14.44 -20.04
C ILE A 323 4.11 -13.73 -21.36
N PRO A 324 4.49 -14.28 -22.53
CA PRO A 324 4.27 -13.61 -23.81
C PRO A 324 2.81 -13.70 -24.28
N GLY A 325 2.42 -12.79 -25.18
CA GLY A 325 1.18 -12.92 -25.96
C GLY A 325 -0.12 -12.70 -25.17
N GLN A 326 -0.07 -11.93 -24.09
CA GLN A 326 -1.29 -11.53 -23.39
C GLN A 326 -1.95 -10.37 -24.12
N ASP A 327 -3.26 -10.50 -24.40
CA ASP A 327 -4.06 -9.35 -24.83
C ASP A 327 -4.15 -8.32 -23.70
N MET A 328 -4.43 -7.06 -24.05
CA MET A 328 -4.49 -5.93 -23.11
C MET A 328 -5.38 -6.21 -21.88
N LEU A 329 -6.51 -6.90 -22.05
CA LEU A 329 -7.44 -7.18 -20.96
C LEU A 329 -6.89 -8.24 -20.01
N LYS A 330 -6.19 -9.26 -20.51
CA LYS A 330 -5.48 -10.24 -19.69
C LYS A 330 -4.27 -9.61 -19.00
N ALA A 331 -3.54 -8.78 -19.72
CA ALA A 331 -2.37 -8.05 -19.22
C ALA A 331 -2.73 -7.01 -18.15
N ASN A 332 -3.98 -6.52 -18.11
CA ASN A 332 -4.49 -5.69 -17.03
C ASN A 332 -5.20 -6.49 -15.92
N SER A 333 -5.57 -7.75 -16.16
CA SER A 333 -6.30 -8.56 -15.18
C SER A 333 -5.37 -9.11 -14.09
N LEU A 334 -5.88 -9.21 -12.86
CA LEU A 334 -5.16 -9.87 -11.77
C LEU A 334 -4.86 -11.35 -12.05
N LYS A 335 -5.62 -11.99 -12.94
CA LYS A 335 -5.50 -13.43 -13.26
C LYS A 335 -4.13 -13.83 -13.78
N GLN A 336 -3.42 -12.90 -14.40
CA GLN A 336 -2.06 -13.15 -14.87
C GLN A 336 -1.07 -13.47 -13.73
N TRP A 337 -1.30 -12.93 -12.52
CA TRP A 337 -0.35 -12.96 -11.41
C TRP A 337 -0.34 -14.27 -10.63
N TRP A 338 -1.30 -15.15 -10.91
CA TRP A 338 -1.39 -16.50 -10.35
C TRP A 338 -1.43 -17.57 -11.43
N GLN A 339 -0.88 -17.31 -12.62
CA GLN A 339 -0.75 -18.33 -13.66
C GLN A 339 0.33 -19.36 -13.29
N GLN A 340 0.07 -20.62 -13.62
CA GLN A 340 1.04 -21.68 -13.39
C GLN A 340 2.28 -21.44 -14.27
N GLY A 341 3.46 -21.46 -13.64
CA GLY A 341 4.73 -21.23 -14.34
C GLY A 341 5.03 -19.75 -14.63
N ILE A 342 4.35 -18.82 -13.95
CA ILE A 342 4.70 -17.40 -14.01
C ILE A 342 6.19 -17.18 -13.68
N LYS A 343 6.84 -16.36 -14.48
CA LYS A 343 8.20 -15.90 -14.26
C LYS A 343 8.16 -14.40 -13.96
N LEU A 344 8.55 -14.07 -12.74
CA LEU A 344 8.64 -12.70 -12.24
C LEU A 344 10.10 -12.26 -12.33
N LEU A 345 10.44 -11.54 -13.40
CA LEU A 345 11.80 -11.11 -13.67
C LEU A 345 12.11 -9.78 -12.98
N ASN A 346 13.34 -9.61 -12.53
CA ASN A 346 13.89 -8.29 -12.22
C ASN A 346 14.23 -7.53 -13.52
N LEU A 347 14.44 -6.22 -13.42
CA LEU A 347 14.77 -5.39 -14.60
C LEU A 347 16.02 -5.90 -15.34
N ASP A 348 17.07 -6.26 -14.61
CA ASP A 348 18.33 -6.76 -15.18
C ASP A 348 18.16 -8.10 -15.92
N GLU A 349 17.27 -8.95 -15.41
CA GLU A 349 16.95 -10.26 -16.01
C GLU A 349 16.11 -10.08 -17.28
N TYR A 350 15.21 -9.09 -17.30
CA TYR A 350 14.34 -8.82 -18.44
C TYR A 350 15.11 -8.27 -19.65
N GLY A 351 16.10 -7.40 -19.45
CA GLY A 351 16.92 -6.87 -20.55
C GLY A 351 17.87 -7.89 -21.20
N SER A 352 18.04 -9.05 -20.58
CA SER A 352 18.88 -10.16 -21.08
C SER A 352 18.08 -11.23 -21.85
N HIS A 353 16.75 -11.08 -21.90
CA HIS A 353 15.81 -11.94 -22.60
C HIS A 353 15.34 -11.29 -23.91
#